data_AF-A0A673LZU5-F1
#
_entry.id   AF-A0A673LZU5-F1
#
_cell.length_a   1.000
_cell.length_b   1.000
_cell.length_c   1.000
_cell.angle_alpha   90.00
_cell.angle_beta   90.00
_cell.angle_gamma   90.00
#
_symmetry.space_group_name_H-M   'P 1'
#
loop_
_entity.id
_entity.type
_entity.pdbx_description
1 polymer ?
#
loop_
_entity_poly.entity_id
_entity_poly.type
_entity_poly.pdbx_seq_one_letter_code
_entity_poly.pdbx_strand_id
1 'polypeptide(L)'
;MARRVFTNSRERWRQQNVNGAFSELRKLIPTHPPDKKLSKNEILRLAMKYISFLMQLLKDQTSGQREDRDSSGCVTVSSGSSCYGDTDSEESTGTCGIQTKHSGGITEKVQEQILTVTASSYQR
;
A
#
# COMPACT_ATOMS: atom_id res chain seq x y z
N MET A 1 1.20 50.02 20.95
CA MET A 1 0.31 49.29 20.01
C MET A 1 1.04 48.74 18.77
N ALA A 2 2.00 49.46 18.18
CA ALA A 2 2.74 49.02 16.97
C ALA A 2 3.42 47.64 17.08
N ARG A 3 4.06 47.32 18.23
CA ARG A 3 4.71 46.01 18.45
C ARG A 3 3.74 44.83 18.35
N ARG A 4 2.54 44.97 18.94
CA ARG A 4 1.50 43.92 18.93
C ARG A 4 0.99 43.65 17.50
N VAL A 5 0.78 44.72 16.74
CA VAL A 5 0.36 44.64 15.33
C VAL A 5 1.43 43.94 14.48
N PHE A 6 2.69 44.36 14.59
CA PHE A 6 3.80 43.72 13.88
C PHE A 6 3.95 42.23 14.21
N THR A 7 3.87 41.87 15.49
CA THR A 7 3.92 40.46 15.91
C THR A 7 2.75 39.65 15.39
N ASN A 8 1.53 40.21 15.36
CA ASN A 8 0.35 39.53 14.83
C ASN A 8 0.47 39.28 13.31
N SER A 9 0.92 40.30 12.56
CA SER A 9 1.15 40.18 11.12
C SER A 9 2.18 39.09 10.80
N ARG A 10 3.27 39.02 11.57
CA ARG A 10 4.29 37.98 11.40
C ARG A 10 3.73 36.58 11.70
N GLU A 11 2.98 36.41 12.77
CA GLU A 11 2.38 35.11 13.09
C GLU A 11 1.34 34.69 12.05
N ARG A 12 0.55 35.64 11.54
CA ARG A 12 -0.37 35.38 10.42
C ARG A 12 0.37 34.88 9.19
N TRP A 13 1.49 35.51 8.82
CA TRP A 13 2.31 35.07 7.70
C TRP A 13 2.86 33.65 7.93
N ARG A 14 3.35 33.35 9.14
CA ARG A 14 3.81 32.00 9.49
C ARG A 14 2.69 30.96 9.35
N GLN A 15 1.48 31.28 9.79
CA GLN A 15 0.31 30.40 9.66
C GLN A 15 -0.13 30.24 8.20
N GLN A 16 -0.03 31.28 7.37
CA GLN A 16 -0.29 31.18 5.93
C GLN A 16 0.68 30.19 5.26
N ASN A 17 1.96 30.21 5.61
CA ASN A 17 2.94 29.24 5.10
C ASN A 17 2.54 27.79 5.48
N VAL A 18 2.17 27.56 6.74
CA VAL A 18 1.69 26.24 7.20
C VAL A 18 0.43 25.82 6.44
N ASN A 19 -0.54 26.72 6.26
CA ASN A 19 -1.76 26.42 5.51
C ASN A 19 -1.48 26.15 4.01
N GLY A 20 -0.48 26.80 3.43
CA GLY A 20 0.03 26.51 2.09
C GLY A 20 0.54 25.08 1.98
N ALA A 21 1.39 24.65 2.91
CA ALA A 21 1.90 23.27 2.95
C ALA A 21 0.77 22.23 3.11
N PHE A 22 -0.25 22.51 3.94
CA PHE A 22 -1.45 21.66 4.04
C PHE A 22 -2.22 21.55 2.72
N SER A 23 -2.27 22.64 1.93
CA SER A 23 -2.95 22.66 0.64
C SER A 23 -2.19 21.83 -0.40
N GLU A 24 -0.86 21.91 -0.43
CA GLU A 24 -0.04 21.06 -1.30
C GLU A 24 -0.17 19.58 -0.92
N LEU A 25 -0.12 19.26 0.39
CA LEU A 25 -0.33 17.89 0.85
C LEU A 25 -1.72 17.36 0.44
N ARG A 26 -2.77 18.18 0.53
CA ARG A 26 -4.13 17.79 0.12
C ARG A 26 -4.22 17.36 -1.34
N LYS A 27 -3.48 17.99 -2.25
CA LYS A 27 -3.48 17.65 -3.69
C LYS A 27 -2.95 16.25 -3.96
N LEU A 28 -2.07 15.75 -3.10
CA LEU A 28 -1.45 14.42 -3.23
C LEU A 28 -2.31 13.29 -2.64
N ILE A 29 -3.33 13.62 -1.84
CA ILE A 29 -4.18 12.63 -1.18
C ILE A 29 -5.30 12.20 -2.15
N PRO A 30 -5.38 10.91 -2.53
CA PRO A 30 -6.46 10.42 -3.37
C PRO A 30 -7.80 10.45 -2.63
N THR A 31 -8.83 11.05 -3.27
CA THR A 31 -10.19 11.15 -2.71
C THR A 31 -11.23 11.10 -3.83
N HIS A 32 -12.45 10.69 -3.48
CA HIS A 32 -13.63 10.81 -4.33
C HIS A 32 -14.74 11.58 -3.57
N PRO A 33 -15.30 12.66 -4.15
CA PRO A 33 -14.81 13.36 -5.35
C PRO A 33 -13.42 14.02 -5.10
N PRO A 34 -12.63 14.32 -6.15
CA PRO A 34 -11.26 14.82 -6.00
C PRO A 34 -11.16 16.16 -5.25
N ASP A 35 -12.22 16.96 -5.27
CA ASP A 35 -12.37 18.25 -4.61
C ASP A 35 -12.97 18.17 -3.19
N LYS A 36 -13.13 16.95 -2.63
CA LYS A 36 -13.63 16.73 -1.26
C LYS A 36 -12.92 17.63 -0.25
N LYS A 37 -13.67 18.41 0.52
CA LYS A 37 -13.10 19.22 1.60
C LYS A 37 -12.66 18.30 2.75
N LEU A 38 -11.40 18.37 3.13
CA LEU A 38 -10.82 17.60 4.23
C LEU A 38 -10.37 18.56 5.34
N SER A 39 -10.61 18.19 6.59
CA SER A 39 -10.02 18.87 7.74
C SER A 39 -8.51 18.61 7.83
N LYS A 40 -7.79 19.48 8.56
CA LYS A 40 -6.34 19.30 8.81
C LYS A 40 -6.02 17.92 9.40
N ASN A 41 -6.86 17.44 10.31
CA ASN A 41 -6.63 16.14 10.93
C ASN A 41 -6.86 14.98 9.95
N GLU A 42 -7.90 15.05 9.12
CA GLU A 42 -8.15 14.04 8.08
C GLU A 42 -7.00 14.01 7.06
N ILE A 43 -6.49 15.17 6.64
CA ILE A 43 -5.32 15.27 5.75
C ILE A 43 -4.14 14.49 6.33
N LEU A 44 -3.81 14.69 7.61
CA LEU A 44 -2.70 13.99 8.26
C LEU A 44 -2.95 12.48 8.32
N ARG A 45 -4.15 12.05 8.71
CA ARG A 45 -4.49 10.62 8.81
C ARG A 45 -4.46 9.93 7.45
N LEU A 46 -5.01 10.57 6.43
CA LEU A 46 -5.04 10.03 5.07
C LEU A 46 -3.64 10.00 4.45
N ALA A 47 -2.80 11.01 4.70
CA ALA A 47 -1.42 10.99 4.24
C ALA A 47 -0.65 9.78 4.80
N MET A 48 -0.75 9.50 6.10
CA MET A 48 -0.12 8.33 6.72
C MET A 48 -0.64 7.02 6.10
N LYS A 49 -1.96 6.89 5.95
CA LYS A 49 -2.57 5.71 5.31
C LYS A 49 -2.09 5.52 3.88
N TYR A 50 -2.01 6.60 3.11
CA TYR A 50 -1.62 6.55 1.71
C TYR A 50 -0.14 6.17 1.55
N ILE A 51 0.76 6.71 2.38
CA ILE A 51 2.17 6.28 2.40
C ILE A 51 2.27 4.78 2.70
N SER A 52 1.59 4.30 3.76
CA SER A 52 1.61 2.88 4.12
C SER A 52 1.04 1.98 3.01
N PHE A 53 -0.03 2.42 2.35
CA PHE A 53 -0.61 1.71 1.21
C PHE A 53 0.38 1.62 0.05
N LEU A 54 1.02 2.73 -0.34
CA LEU A 54 2.03 2.71 -1.41
C LEU A 54 3.21 1.79 -1.06
N MET A 55 3.64 1.77 0.20
CA MET A 55 4.68 0.85 0.66
C MET A 55 4.27 -0.63 0.55
N GLN A 56 3.03 -0.98 0.90
CA GLN A 56 2.51 -2.34 0.75
C GLN A 56 2.39 -2.72 -0.73
N LEU A 57 1.85 -1.82 -1.54
CA LEU A 57 1.70 -2.00 -2.98
C LEU A 57 3.03 -2.28 -3.68
N LEU A 58 4.12 -1.61 -3.28
CA LEU A 58 5.45 -1.89 -3.80
C LEU A 58 6.00 -3.25 -3.33
N LYS A 59 5.72 -3.65 -2.08
CA LYS A 59 6.13 -4.97 -1.55
C LYS A 59 5.46 -6.13 -2.29
N ASP A 60 4.16 -6.01 -2.55
CA ASP A 60 3.38 -7.03 -3.27
C ASP A 60 3.88 -7.22 -4.70
N GLN A 61 4.40 -6.16 -5.33
CA GLN A 61 4.97 -6.24 -6.68
C GLN A 61 6.33 -6.94 -6.72
N THR A 62 7.17 -6.77 -5.70
CA THR A 62 8.47 -7.45 -5.66
C THR A 62 8.39 -8.90 -5.18
N SER A 63 7.35 -9.28 -4.43
CA SER A 63 7.14 -10.67 -4.00
C SER A 63 6.60 -11.56 -5.12
N GLY A 64 5.87 -11.00 -6.10
CA GLY A 64 5.39 -11.71 -7.29
C GLY A 64 6.45 -12.06 -8.35
N GLN A 65 7.73 -11.69 -8.14
CA GLN A 65 8.84 -11.99 -9.07
C GLN A 65 9.83 -13.04 -8.55
N ARG A 66 9.46 -13.86 -7.55
CA ARG A 66 10.38 -14.86 -6.98
C ARG A 66 10.02 -16.33 -7.18
N GLU A 67 8.97 -16.65 -7.94
CA GLU A 67 8.64 -18.04 -8.26
C GLU A 67 8.60 -18.28 -9.77
N ASP A 68 9.74 -18.07 -10.43
CA ASP A 68 10.01 -18.64 -11.76
C ASP A 68 11.51 -18.59 -12.05
N ARG A 69 12.27 -19.47 -11.38
CA ARG A 69 13.61 -19.90 -11.83
C ARG A 69 13.78 -21.39 -11.55
N ASP A 70 13.21 -22.15 -12.48
CA ASP A 70 13.63 -23.46 -12.98
C ASP A 70 14.10 -24.52 -11.98
N SER A 71 13.16 -25.40 -11.64
CA SER A 71 13.39 -26.83 -11.79
C SER A 71 13.45 -27.17 -13.29
N SER A 72 14.65 -27.44 -13.83
CA SER A 72 14.90 -28.14 -15.11
C SER A 72 16.39 -28.52 -15.16
N GLY A 73 16.85 -29.76 -15.23
CA GLY A 73 16.21 -31.06 -15.21
C GLY A 73 17.27 -32.09 -14.81
N CYS A 74 16.85 -33.17 -14.17
CA CYS A 74 17.73 -34.30 -13.90
C CYS A 74 18.03 -35.01 -15.22
N VAL A 75 19.31 -35.21 -15.52
CA VAL A 75 19.76 -36.23 -16.47
C VAL A 75 20.25 -37.42 -15.65
N THR A 76 19.51 -38.51 -15.74
CA THR A 76 19.87 -39.80 -15.19
C THR A 76 21.02 -40.40 -15.98
N VAL A 77 22.17 -40.69 -15.36
CA VAL A 77 22.91 -41.95 -15.56
C VAL A 77 23.65 -42.29 -14.26
N SER A 78 23.37 -43.48 -13.75
CA SER A 78 23.86 -44.07 -12.50
C SER A 78 25.36 -44.28 -12.43
N SER A 79 25.95 -44.12 -11.25
CA SER A 79 26.83 -45.12 -10.61
C SER A 79 27.14 -44.76 -9.16
N GLY A 80 26.53 -45.53 -8.25
CA GLY A 80 27.01 -45.82 -6.89
C GLY A 80 27.13 -44.66 -5.90
N SER A 81 26.21 -44.59 -4.92
CA SER A 81 26.54 -44.95 -3.52
C SER A 81 25.48 -44.48 -2.52
N SER A 82 25.13 -45.42 -1.65
CA SER A 82 24.72 -45.26 -0.25
C SER A 82 23.37 -44.60 0.06
N CYS A 83 22.40 -45.47 0.31
CA CYS A 83 21.12 -45.22 0.97
C CYS A 83 21.27 -45.20 2.50
N TYR A 84 20.76 -44.17 3.19
CA TYR A 84 20.28 -44.22 4.58
C TYR A 84 19.28 -43.08 4.87
N GLY A 85 18.14 -43.40 5.50
CA GLY A 85 17.16 -42.47 6.11
C GLY A 85 15.79 -42.50 5.43
N ASP A 86 14.90 -43.47 5.69
CA ASP A 86 13.91 -43.58 6.79
C ASP A 86 12.96 -42.37 6.90
N THR A 87 11.72 -42.47 6.37
CA THR A 87 10.42 -42.66 7.07
C THR A 87 10.04 -41.45 7.96
N ASP A 88 8.87 -40.80 7.90
CA ASP A 88 7.47 -41.25 7.79
C ASP A 88 6.60 -39.99 7.48
N SER A 89 5.34 -40.20 7.08
CA SER A 89 4.17 -39.33 7.28
C SER A 89 3.50 -38.70 6.03
N GLU A 90 2.42 -39.38 5.64
CA GLU A 90 1.10 -38.91 5.23
C GLU A 90 0.96 -38.01 3.98
N GLU A 91 0.49 -38.66 2.92
CA GLU A 91 -0.35 -38.09 1.87
C GLU A 91 -1.56 -37.38 2.50
N SER A 92 -1.69 -36.07 2.27
CA SER A 92 -3.00 -35.42 2.34
C SER A 92 -3.25 -34.66 1.05
N THR A 93 -4.13 -35.25 0.24
CA THR A 93 -4.80 -34.66 -0.88
C THR A 93 -5.55 -33.40 -0.44
N GLY A 94 -5.04 -32.24 -0.84
CA GLY A 94 -5.59 -30.93 -0.50
C GLY A 94 -5.57 -30.00 -1.69
N THR A 95 -6.46 -30.30 -2.64
CA THR A 95 -7.10 -29.42 -3.63
C THR A 95 -6.43 -28.09 -3.94
N CYS A 96 -6.03 -27.95 -5.21
CA CYS A 96 -5.70 -26.68 -5.83
C CYS A 96 -6.86 -25.68 -5.65
N GLY A 97 -6.58 -24.61 -4.93
CA GLY A 97 -7.55 -23.57 -4.63
C GLY A 97 -6.89 -22.20 -4.50
N ILE A 98 -5.76 -21.95 -5.16
CA ILE A 98 -5.31 -20.57 -5.33
C ILE A 98 -6.12 -20.01 -6.49
N GLN A 99 -7.28 -19.47 -6.15
CA GLN A 99 -8.00 -18.56 -7.03
C GLN A 99 -7.06 -17.40 -7.36
N THR A 100 -6.40 -17.47 -8.51
CA THR A 100 -5.80 -16.34 -9.19
C THR A 100 -6.94 -15.46 -9.71
N LYS A 101 -7.59 -14.73 -8.79
CA LYS A 101 -8.68 -13.80 -9.09
C LYS A 101 -8.38 -12.41 -8.56
N HIS A 102 -7.13 -11.97 -8.59
CA HIS A 102 -6.82 -10.56 -8.36
C HIS A 102 -5.67 -10.09 -9.27
N SER A 103 -5.84 -10.20 -10.58
CA SER A 103 -5.11 -9.31 -11.51
C SER A 103 -5.82 -7.96 -11.59
N GLY A 104 -6.16 -7.39 -10.44
CA GLY A 104 -6.58 -6.00 -10.40
C GLY A 104 -5.33 -5.16 -10.55
N GLY A 105 -5.20 -4.43 -11.66
CA GLY A 105 -4.03 -3.60 -11.92
C GLY A 105 -3.77 -2.63 -10.76
N ILE A 106 -2.55 -2.12 -10.64
CA ILE A 106 -2.15 -1.17 -9.58
C ILE A 106 -3.17 -0.02 -9.45
N THR A 107 -3.68 0.47 -10.58
CA THR A 107 -4.70 1.51 -10.67
C THR A 107 -6.06 1.07 -10.13
N GLU A 108 -6.42 -0.20 -10.29
CA GLU A 108 -7.67 -0.78 -9.80
C GLU A 108 -7.65 -0.94 -8.28
N LYS A 109 -6.53 -1.41 -7.71
CA LYS A 109 -6.32 -1.46 -6.25
C LYS A 109 -6.39 -0.07 -5.60
N VAL A 110 -5.84 0.95 -6.28
CA VAL A 110 -5.92 2.35 -5.85
C VAL A 110 -7.37 2.86 -5.92
N GLN A 111 -8.08 2.60 -7.02
CA GLN A 111 -9.47 3.02 -7.21
C GLN A 111 -10.41 2.35 -6.20
N GLU A 112 -10.24 1.06 -5.92
CA GLU A 112 -11.04 0.32 -4.96
C GLU A 112 -10.83 0.83 -3.52
N GLN A 113 -9.59 1.17 -3.14
CA GLN A 113 -9.34 1.83 -1.86
C GLN A 113 -9.96 3.23 -1.78
N ILE A 114 -9.90 4.02 -2.86
CA ILE A 114 -10.55 5.34 -2.89
C ILE A 114 -12.05 5.19 -2.67
N LEU A 115 -12.70 4.24 -3.36
CA LEU A 115 -14.13 3.95 -3.20
C LEU A 115 -14.46 3.45 -1.78
N THR A 116 -13.64 2.57 -1.21
CA THR A 116 -13.87 2.01 0.13
C THR A 116 -13.71 3.06 1.24
N VAL A 117 -12.66 3.87 1.17
CA VAL A 117 -12.42 4.96 2.14
C VAL A 117 -13.50 6.04 2.04
N THR A 118 -14.09 6.23 0.86
CA THR A 118 -15.17 7.22 0.67
C THR A 118 -16.54 6.67 1.05
N ALA A 119 -16.85 5.40 0.78
CA ALA A 119 -18.09 4.75 1.18
C ALA A 119 -18.30 4.79 2.71
N SER A 120 -17.24 4.52 3.49
CA SER A 120 -17.30 4.59 4.95
C SER A 120 -17.49 6.02 5.51
N SER A 121 -17.36 7.05 4.67
CA SER A 121 -17.55 8.46 5.07
C SER A 121 -18.94 9.03 4.78
N TYR A 122 -19.83 8.28 4.10
CA TYR A 122 -21.21 8.68 3.81
C TYR A 122 -22.25 8.13 4.80
N GLN A 123 -21.84 7.35 5.80
CA GLN A 123 -22.73 6.73 6.78
C GLN A 123 -22.80 7.49 8.12
N ARG A 124 -22.63 8.81 8.12
CA ARG A 124 -22.77 9.63 9.32
C ARG A 124 -23.66 10.84 9.09
#